data_AF-A0A177G525-F1
#
_entry.id   AF-A0A177G525-F1
#
_cell.length_a   1.000
_cell.length_b   1.000
_cell.length_c   1.000
_cell.angle_alpha   90.00
_cell.angle_beta   90.00
_cell.angle_gamma   90.00
#
_symmetry.space_group_name_H-M   'P 1'
#
loop_
_entity.id
_entity.type
_entity.pdbx_description
1 polymer ?
#
loop_
_entity_poly.entity_id
_entity_poly.type
_entity_poly.pdbx_seq_one_letter_code
_entity_poly.pdbx_strand_id
1 'polypeptide(L)'
;MEELLCLLPFEEKFFSKHGLLTKFVGHPVLQSGAETGDAARFYQQHGLKQGARVLILMPGSRRSEAPRLLPVFGKMLALLQRDMPDVVPVIPVSPVVAATVARETARWPVRPVIVTDVQDKHDAFAAAGAALTKSGTSTLELALAGVPMAVTYRVNPLTAFMARRLIRVPYVAMVNLLAGRAIVPELLQEQCRPSVLASAVRALFENPKLANGQKDAFKTVLHGLQGPGGKLPADAAAEAVLQLLEDAVQKKSGSEKI
;
A
#
# COMPACT_ATOMS: atom_id res chain seq x y z
N MET A 1 10.23 29.97 -11.00
CA MET A 1 11.10 28.79 -10.97
C MET A 1 10.22 27.64 -10.54
N GLU A 2 10.21 26.54 -11.28
CA GLU A 2 9.37 25.38 -10.94
C GLU A 2 10.23 24.41 -10.12
N GLU A 3 9.80 24.10 -8.90
CA GLU A 3 10.43 23.10 -8.03
C GLU A 3 9.51 21.89 -7.91
N LEU A 4 10.09 20.70 -8.03
CA LEU A 4 9.40 19.44 -7.85
C LEU A 4 9.48 19.00 -6.39
N LEU A 5 8.33 18.98 -5.71
CA LEU A 5 8.23 18.43 -4.35
C LEU A 5 8.18 16.90 -4.42
N CYS A 6 9.23 16.26 -3.94
CA CYS A 6 9.40 14.82 -3.95
C CYS A 6 8.76 14.19 -2.70
N LEU A 7 8.02 13.10 -2.88
CA LEU A 7 7.32 12.39 -1.81
C LEU A 7 8.10 11.18 -1.30
N LEU A 8 9.08 10.71 -2.07
CA LEU A 8 9.94 9.60 -1.71
C LEU A 8 11.40 10.05 -1.66
N PRO A 9 12.20 9.57 -0.70
CA PRO A 9 13.56 10.07 -0.48
C PRO A 9 14.51 9.80 -1.66
N PHE A 10 14.22 8.80 -2.49
CA PHE A 10 15.03 8.52 -3.68
C PHE A 10 14.66 9.39 -4.90
N GLU A 11 13.47 9.98 -4.93
CA GLU A 11 12.99 10.78 -6.07
C GLU A 11 13.83 12.04 -6.25
N GLU A 12 14.20 12.70 -5.15
CA GLU A 12 15.02 13.91 -5.18
C GLU A 12 16.34 13.67 -5.92
N LYS A 13 17.08 12.62 -5.53
CA LYS A 13 18.32 12.22 -6.19
C LYS A 13 18.12 11.77 -7.63
N PHE A 14 16.97 11.19 -7.96
CA PHE A 14 16.67 10.73 -9.31
C PHE A 14 16.39 11.90 -10.24
N PHE A 15 15.53 12.83 -9.86
CA PHE A 15 15.09 13.96 -10.68
C PHE A 15 16.13 15.07 -10.75
N SER A 16 16.89 15.31 -9.66
CA SER A 16 18.04 16.24 -9.67
C SER A 16 19.05 15.92 -10.78
N LYS A 17 19.30 14.63 -11.06
CA LYS A 17 20.21 14.21 -12.15
C LYS A 17 19.72 14.57 -13.55
N HIS A 18 18.43 14.87 -13.69
CA HIS A 18 17.80 15.29 -14.94
C HIS A 18 17.63 16.82 -15.02
N GLY A 19 18.27 17.57 -14.12
CA GLY A 19 18.26 19.04 -14.14
C GLY A 19 17.02 19.68 -13.50
N LEU A 20 16.19 18.89 -12.81
CA LEU A 20 15.03 19.42 -12.08
C LEU A 20 15.47 19.90 -10.69
N LEU A 21 15.00 21.08 -10.30
CA LEU A 21 15.05 21.52 -8.90
C LEU A 21 14.05 20.68 -8.12
N THR A 22 14.54 19.98 -7.11
CA THR A 22 13.74 19.02 -6.35
C THR A 22 13.96 19.19 -4.87
N LYS A 23 12.90 18.98 -4.09
CA LYS A 23 12.96 19.00 -2.64
C LYS A 23 12.11 17.89 -2.06
N PHE A 24 12.71 16.99 -1.29
CA PHE A 24 11.93 16.00 -0.55
C PHE A 24 11.16 16.66 0.59
N VAL A 25 9.86 16.39 0.65
CA VAL A 25 8.95 16.96 1.66
C VAL A 25 8.33 15.92 2.56
N GLY A 26 8.67 14.64 2.40
CA GLY A 26 8.00 13.55 3.11
C GLY A 26 6.76 13.03 2.37
N HIS A 27 6.20 11.93 2.86
CA HIS A 27 5.11 11.23 2.18
C HIS A 27 3.77 11.41 2.91
N PRO A 28 2.69 11.87 2.24
CA PRO A 28 1.41 12.20 2.87
C PRO A 28 0.69 11.00 3.51
N VAL A 29 1.12 9.77 3.22
CA VAL A 29 0.59 8.56 3.88
C VAL A 29 0.72 8.63 5.40
N LEU A 30 1.75 9.31 5.93
CA LEU A 30 1.93 9.49 7.37
C LEU A 30 0.83 10.33 8.03
N GLN A 31 -0.01 10.99 7.21
CA GLN A 31 -1.17 11.76 7.64
C GLN A 31 -2.49 11.11 7.19
N SER A 32 -2.46 9.84 6.76
CA SER A 32 -3.65 9.12 6.32
C SER A 32 -4.55 8.67 7.47
N GLY A 33 -4.00 8.47 8.68
CA GLY A 33 -4.71 7.93 9.83
C GLY A 33 -4.96 6.42 9.74
N ALA A 34 -4.25 5.68 8.89
CA ALA A 34 -4.39 4.23 8.77
C ALA A 34 -4.08 3.49 10.09
N GLU A 35 -3.24 4.08 10.94
CA GLU A 35 -2.85 3.61 12.27
C GLU A 35 -3.89 3.90 13.37
N THR A 36 -4.91 4.71 13.10
CA THR A 36 -5.92 5.13 14.09
C THR A 36 -7.21 4.30 14.05
N GLY A 37 -7.21 3.21 13.27
CA GLY A 37 -8.33 2.28 13.18
C GLY A 37 -8.63 1.56 14.50
N ASP A 38 -9.86 1.08 14.62
CA ASP A 38 -10.38 0.38 15.80
C ASP A 38 -10.89 -1.02 15.41
N ALA A 39 -10.15 -2.05 15.82
CA ALA A 39 -10.50 -3.43 15.55
C ALA A 39 -11.82 -3.85 16.22
N ALA A 40 -12.10 -3.37 17.43
CA ALA A 40 -13.31 -3.75 18.16
C ALA A 40 -14.55 -3.20 17.46
N ARG A 41 -14.47 -1.96 16.98
CA ARG A 41 -15.51 -1.34 16.16
C ARG A 41 -15.75 -2.12 14.86
N PHE A 42 -14.68 -2.54 14.18
CA PHE A 42 -14.80 -3.38 12.98
C PHE A 42 -15.56 -4.69 13.27
N TYR A 43 -15.15 -5.40 14.33
CA TYR A 43 -15.78 -6.66 14.70
C TYR A 43 -17.26 -6.48 15.03
N GLN A 44 -17.62 -5.45 15.80
CA GLN A 44 -19.01 -5.16 16.17
C GLN A 44 -19.85 -4.79 14.94
N GLN A 45 -19.36 -3.90 14.10
CA GLN A 45 -20.09 -3.39 12.92
C GLN A 45 -20.41 -4.51 11.92
N HIS A 46 -19.50 -5.46 11.74
CA HIS A 46 -19.65 -6.56 10.78
C HIS A 46 -20.08 -7.89 11.42
N GLY A 47 -20.44 -7.90 12.70
CA GLY A 47 -20.91 -9.10 13.42
C GLY A 47 -19.87 -10.22 13.51
N LEU A 48 -18.59 -9.86 13.56
CA LEU A 48 -17.47 -10.80 13.61
C LEU A 48 -17.10 -11.11 15.07
N LYS A 49 -16.56 -12.31 15.30
CA LYS A 49 -15.96 -12.65 16.59
C LYS A 49 -14.70 -11.83 16.82
N GLN A 50 -14.47 -11.40 18.06
CA GLN A 50 -13.19 -10.78 18.42
C GLN A 50 -12.03 -11.73 18.10
N GLY A 51 -10.98 -11.20 17.47
CA GLY A 51 -9.82 -11.99 17.05
C GLY A 51 -10.06 -12.88 15.82
N ALA A 52 -11.14 -12.67 15.07
CA ALA A 52 -11.34 -13.34 13.78
C ALA A 52 -10.13 -13.10 12.85
N ARG A 53 -9.80 -14.10 12.03
CA ARG A 53 -8.68 -14.02 11.08
C ARG A 53 -9.03 -13.14 9.88
N VAL A 54 -9.05 -11.83 10.10
CA VAL A 54 -9.33 -10.83 9.06
C VAL A 54 -8.17 -10.77 8.07
N LEU A 55 -8.48 -11.05 6.81
CA LEU A 55 -7.57 -11.03 5.67
C LEU A 55 -7.95 -9.91 4.71
N ILE A 56 -7.11 -8.88 4.63
CA ILE A 56 -7.30 -7.78 3.67
C ILE A 56 -6.90 -8.26 2.27
N LEU A 57 -7.78 -8.04 1.28
CA LEU A 57 -7.54 -8.33 -0.13
C LEU A 57 -7.75 -7.04 -0.94
N MET A 58 -6.66 -6.47 -1.45
CA MET A 58 -6.69 -5.24 -2.26
C MET A 58 -6.33 -5.56 -3.71
N PRO A 59 -7.32 -5.83 -4.58
CA PRO A 59 -7.11 -6.31 -5.95
C PRO A 59 -6.64 -5.20 -6.92
N GLY A 60 -6.35 -4.00 -6.43
CA GLY A 60 -5.98 -2.82 -7.21
C GLY A 60 -7.13 -1.81 -7.34
N SER A 61 -6.78 -0.54 -7.59
CA SER A 61 -7.73 0.57 -7.65
C SER A 61 -8.32 0.79 -9.05
N ARG A 62 -7.67 0.28 -10.11
CA ARG A 62 -8.13 0.48 -11.48
C ARG A 62 -9.11 -0.61 -11.90
N ARG A 63 -10.15 -0.22 -12.66
CA ARG A 63 -11.18 -1.13 -13.20
C ARG A 63 -10.62 -2.31 -13.99
N SER A 64 -9.46 -2.14 -14.64
CA SER A 64 -8.80 -3.18 -15.44
C SER A 64 -7.98 -4.18 -14.62
N GLU A 65 -7.76 -3.93 -13.34
CA GLU A 65 -6.86 -4.71 -12.50
C GLU A 65 -7.62 -5.73 -11.66
N ALA A 66 -8.70 -5.30 -11.00
CA ALA A 66 -9.47 -6.15 -10.11
C ALA A 66 -9.96 -7.45 -10.77
N PRO A 67 -10.51 -7.45 -12.00
CA PRO A 67 -10.98 -8.68 -12.66
C PRO A 67 -9.89 -9.74 -12.88
N ARG A 68 -8.60 -9.38 -12.83
CA ARG A 68 -7.48 -10.33 -13.01
C ARG A 68 -7.06 -11.02 -11.71
N LEU A 69 -7.15 -10.31 -10.58
CA LEU A 69 -6.76 -10.83 -9.27
C LEU A 69 -7.91 -11.48 -8.53
N LEU A 70 -9.14 -10.98 -8.68
CA LEU A 70 -10.32 -11.52 -7.98
C LEU A 70 -10.52 -13.03 -8.23
N PRO A 71 -10.40 -13.58 -9.45
CA PRO A 71 -10.53 -15.03 -9.65
C PRO A 71 -9.43 -15.84 -8.95
N VAL A 72 -8.23 -15.29 -8.81
CA VAL A 72 -7.11 -15.94 -8.12
C VAL A 72 -7.35 -15.94 -6.62
N PHE A 73 -7.83 -14.83 -6.06
CA PHE A 73 -8.21 -14.72 -4.64
C PHE A 73 -9.35 -15.67 -4.28
N GLY A 74 -10.41 -15.76 -5.10
CA GLY A 74 -11.50 -16.71 -4.86
C GLY A 74 -11.03 -18.17 -4.81
N LYS A 75 -10.13 -18.57 -5.73
CA LYS A 75 -9.50 -19.90 -5.72
C LYS A 75 -8.58 -20.11 -4.52
N MET A 76 -7.86 -19.08 -4.10
CA MET A 76 -7.01 -19.13 -2.91
C MET A 76 -7.86 -19.33 -1.65
N LEU A 77 -8.99 -18.61 -1.52
CA LEU A 77 -9.91 -18.77 -0.39
C LEU A 77 -10.50 -20.18 -0.32
N ALA A 78 -10.77 -20.82 -1.46
CA ALA A 78 -11.21 -22.23 -1.50
C ALA A 78 -10.16 -23.19 -0.92
N LEU A 79 -8.87 -22.86 -1.07
CA LEU A 79 -7.78 -23.62 -0.47
C LEU A 79 -7.63 -23.31 1.02
N LEU A 80 -7.71 -22.03 1.39
CA LEU A 80 -7.58 -21.59 2.79
C LEU A 80 -8.69 -22.14 3.68
N GLN A 81 -9.94 -22.21 3.21
CA GLN A 81 -11.07 -22.73 4.01
C GLN A 81 -10.86 -24.14 4.57
N ARG A 82 -10.02 -24.96 3.94
CA ARG A 82 -9.73 -26.32 4.41
C ARG A 82 -9.00 -26.33 5.75
N ASP A 83 -8.09 -25.38 5.93
CA ASP A 83 -7.15 -25.34 7.06
C ASP A 83 -7.41 -24.12 7.98
N MET A 84 -8.06 -23.09 7.46
CA MET A 84 -8.40 -21.83 8.15
C MET A 84 -9.86 -21.44 7.86
N PRO A 85 -10.85 -22.23 8.34
CA PRO A 85 -12.27 -22.03 8.03
C PRO A 85 -12.86 -20.72 8.59
N ASP A 86 -12.16 -20.07 9.51
CA ASP A 86 -12.53 -18.82 10.19
C ASP A 86 -11.90 -17.56 9.56
N VAL A 87 -11.24 -17.67 8.41
CA VAL A 87 -10.73 -16.52 7.67
C VAL A 87 -11.88 -15.65 7.16
N VAL A 88 -11.79 -14.35 7.45
CA VAL A 88 -12.75 -13.35 7.00
C VAL A 88 -12.08 -12.48 5.93
N PRO A 89 -12.37 -12.70 4.64
CA PRO A 89 -11.85 -11.84 3.59
C PRO A 89 -12.53 -10.48 3.64
N VAL A 90 -11.73 -9.41 3.62
CA VAL A 90 -12.20 -8.02 3.58
C VAL A 90 -11.60 -7.35 2.36
N ILE A 91 -12.41 -6.65 1.57
CA ILE A 91 -12.00 -5.98 0.34
C ILE A 91 -12.29 -4.47 0.47
N PRO A 92 -11.30 -3.67 0.87
CA PRO A 92 -11.41 -2.22 0.83
C PRO A 92 -11.31 -1.70 -0.61
N VAL A 93 -12.32 -0.99 -1.08
CA VAL A 93 -12.39 -0.45 -2.45
C VAL A 93 -13.18 0.85 -2.51
N SER A 94 -12.94 1.68 -3.53
CA SER A 94 -13.73 2.89 -3.73
C SER A 94 -15.21 2.57 -3.99
N PRO A 95 -16.16 3.44 -3.61
CA PRO A 95 -17.59 3.26 -3.89
C PRO A 95 -17.90 2.96 -5.36
N VAL A 96 -17.14 3.56 -6.28
CA VAL A 96 -17.30 3.43 -7.73
C VAL A 96 -17.09 1.99 -8.23
N VAL A 97 -16.25 1.20 -7.57
CA VAL A 97 -15.93 -0.18 -7.98
C VAL A 97 -16.59 -1.24 -7.09
N ALA A 98 -17.22 -0.85 -5.98
CA ALA A 98 -17.81 -1.76 -4.99
C ALA A 98 -18.85 -2.72 -5.61
N ALA A 99 -19.76 -2.20 -6.43
CA ALA A 99 -20.79 -3.02 -7.09
C ALA A 99 -20.18 -4.07 -8.05
N THR A 100 -19.08 -3.73 -8.73
CA THR A 100 -18.37 -4.67 -9.59
C THR A 100 -17.72 -5.76 -8.75
N VAL A 101 -17.00 -5.38 -7.68
CA VAL A 101 -16.39 -6.35 -6.75
C VAL A 101 -17.44 -7.28 -6.18
N ALA A 102 -18.55 -6.76 -5.66
CA ALA A 102 -19.64 -7.55 -5.09
C ALA A 102 -20.16 -8.62 -6.06
N ARG A 103 -20.34 -8.26 -7.33
CA ARG A 103 -20.77 -9.20 -8.38
C ARG A 103 -19.71 -10.27 -8.66
N GLU A 104 -18.45 -9.87 -8.83
CA GLU A 104 -17.34 -10.80 -9.11
C GLU A 104 -17.03 -11.74 -7.93
N THR A 105 -17.31 -11.30 -6.71
CA THR A 105 -17.08 -12.08 -5.47
C THR A 105 -18.31 -12.86 -5.01
N ALA A 106 -19.46 -12.72 -5.66
CA ALA A 106 -20.72 -13.32 -5.22
C ALA A 106 -20.67 -14.86 -5.12
N ARG A 107 -19.82 -15.49 -5.95
CA ARG A 107 -19.63 -16.96 -6.01
C ARG A 107 -18.39 -17.44 -5.28
N TRP A 108 -17.73 -16.57 -4.50
CA TRP A 108 -16.59 -17.00 -3.71
C TRP A 108 -17.02 -17.97 -2.61
N PRO A 109 -16.14 -18.91 -2.23
CA PRO A 109 -16.43 -19.89 -1.18
C PRO A 109 -16.63 -19.24 0.20
N VAL A 110 -16.01 -18.08 0.42
CA VAL A 110 -16.27 -17.18 1.55
C VAL A 110 -16.73 -15.84 0.98
N ARG A 111 -17.88 -15.33 1.42
CA ARG A 111 -18.33 -13.99 1.03
C ARG A 111 -17.45 -12.95 1.71
N PRO A 112 -16.85 -12.00 0.97
CA PRO A 112 -16.04 -10.95 1.58
C PRO A 112 -16.91 -9.85 2.18
N VAL A 113 -16.39 -9.22 3.23
CA VAL A 113 -16.85 -7.91 3.68
C VAL A 113 -16.29 -6.86 2.71
N ILE A 114 -17.16 -6.08 2.07
CA ILE A 114 -16.75 -5.01 1.16
C ILE A 114 -16.82 -3.69 1.91
N VAL A 115 -15.68 -3.01 1.99
CA VAL A 115 -15.52 -1.77 2.77
C VAL A 115 -15.26 -0.63 1.81
N THR A 116 -16.04 0.45 1.93
CA THR A 116 -15.95 1.62 1.03
C THR A 116 -15.66 2.92 1.75
N ASP A 117 -15.94 2.97 3.05
CA ASP A 117 -15.66 4.12 3.90
C ASP A 117 -14.22 4.10 4.40
N VAL A 118 -13.65 5.29 4.64
CA VAL A 118 -12.25 5.43 5.07
C VAL A 118 -12.06 4.95 6.51
N GLN A 119 -12.98 5.28 7.42
CA GLN A 119 -12.91 4.85 8.81
C GLN A 119 -13.08 3.33 8.90
N ASP A 120 -14.08 2.76 8.22
CA ASP A 120 -14.29 1.31 8.18
C ASP A 120 -13.09 0.58 7.55
N LYS A 121 -12.40 1.19 6.57
CA LYS A 121 -11.14 0.65 6.01
C LYS A 121 -10.02 0.61 7.06
N HIS A 122 -9.85 1.68 7.84
CA HIS A 122 -8.82 1.73 8.87
C HIS A 122 -9.14 0.75 10.00
N ASP A 123 -10.41 0.62 10.37
CA ASP A 123 -10.88 -0.38 11.35
C ASP A 123 -10.62 -1.80 10.87
N ALA A 124 -10.86 -2.07 9.58
CA ALA A 124 -10.48 -3.33 8.95
C ALA A 124 -8.97 -3.58 9.03
N PHE A 125 -8.13 -2.56 8.80
CA PHE A 125 -6.68 -2.69 8.92
C PHE A 125 -6.27 -2.99 10.37
N ALA A 126 -6.84 -2.30 11.36
CA ALA A 126 -6.58 -2.57 12.76
C ALA A 126 -6.97 -4.00 13.18
N ALA A 127 -8.04 -4.55 12.60
CA ALA A 127 -8.47 -5.93 12.82
C ALA A 127 -7.65 -6.97 12.04
N ALA A 128 -6.88 -6.58 11.02
CA ALA A 128 -6.26 -7.49 10.08
C ALA A 128 -5.01 -8.19 10.63
N GLY A 129 -4.96 -9.51 10.46
CA GLY A 129 -3.75 -10.31 10.73
C GLY A 129 -2.84 -10.46 9.52
N ALA A 130 -3.39 -10.30 8.30
CA ALA A 130 -2.62 -10.40 7.06
C ALA A 130 -3.29 -9.59 5.93
N ALA A 131 -2.50 -9.22 4.93
CA ALA A 131 -2.97 -8.58 3.71
C ALA A 131 -2.33 -9.15 2.44
N LEU A 132 -3.12 -9.27 1.37
CA LEU A 132 -2.64 -9.36 0.00
C LEU A 132 -2.99 -8.07 -0.72
N THR A 133 -1.97 -7.34 -1.13
CA THR A 133 -2.14 -6.04 -1.77
C THR A 133 -1.38 -5.94 -3.08
N LYS A 134 -1.75 -4.98 -3.90
CA LYS A 134 -0.99 -4.62 -5.09
C LYS A 134 0.11 -3.63 -4.70
N SER A 135 1.21 -3.58 -5.48
CA SER A 135 2.17 -2.50 -5.33
C SER A 135 1.50 -1.13 -5.58
N GLY A 136 1.69 -0.23 -4.62
CA GLY A 136 1.15 1.13 -4.60
C GLY A 136 1.16 1.71 -3.19
N THR A 137 0.54 2.87 -3.02
CA THR A 137 0.41 3.58 -1.73
C THR A 137 -0.26 2.72 -0.66
N SER A 138 -1.11 1.77 -1.03
CA SER A 138 -1.74 0.84 -0.09
C SER A 138 -0.75 -0.05 0.66
N THR A 139 0.44 -0.32 0.09
CA THR A 139 1.50 -0.99 0.84
C THR A 139 2.03 -0.13 1.98
N LEU A 140 2.04 1.20 1.82
CA LEU A 140 2.45 2.12 2.87
C LEU A 140 1.33 2.32 3.92
N GLU A 141 0.06 2.38 3.50
CA GLU A 141 -1.07 2.42 4.44
C GLU A 141 -1.13 1.18 5.33
N LEU A 142 -0.98 -0.01 4.74
CA LEU A 142 -0.92 -1.28 5.49
C LEU A 142 0.29 -1.33 6.42
N ALA A 143 1.45 -0.82 5.97
CA ALA A 143 2.65 -0.75 6.79
C ALA A 143 2.45 0.20 7.99
N LEU A 144 1.80 1.34 7.77
CA LEU A 144 1.45 2.31 8.79
C LEU A 144 0.47 1.73 9.82
N ALA A 145 -0.53 0.97 9.37
CA ALA A 145 -1.44 0.22 10.23
C ALA A 145 -0.79 -1.02 10.88
N GLY A 146 0.46 -1.35 10.57
CA GLY A 146 1.17 -2.50 11.13
C GLY A 146 0.63 -3.86 10.66
N VAL A 147 0.01 -3.93 9.48
CA VAL A 147 -0.58 -5.16 8.92
C VAL A 147 0.48 -5.93 8.12
N PRO A 148 0.85 -7.16 8.52
CA PRO A 148 1.74 -8.01 7.72
C PRO A 148 1.13 -8.27 6.34
N MET A 149 1.95 -8.25 5.29
CA MET A 149 1.46 -8.33 3.93
C MET A 149 2.35 -9.13 2.99
N ALA A 150 1.75 -9.53 1.86
CA ALA A 150 2.47 -9.91 0.65
C ALA A 150 1.92 -9.13 -0.54
N VAL A 151 2.82 -8.77 -1.47
CA VAL A 151 2.45 -8.04 -2.67
C VAL A 151 2.14 -9.01 -3.79
N THR A 152 1.01 -8.78 -4.46
CA THR A 152 0.53 -9.58 -5.58
C THR A 152 0.33 -8.70 -6.80
N TYR A 153 0.74 -9.19 -7.96
CA TYR A 153 0.60 -8.44 -9.20
C TYR A 153 0.45 -9.38 -10.40
N ARG A 154 -0.52 -9.11 -11.26
CA ARG A 154 -0.76 -9.87 -12.49
C ARG A 154 -1.15 -8.94 -13.64
N VAL A 155 -0.35 -8.93 -14.70
CA VAL A 155 -0.68 -8.23 -15.96
C VAL A 155 -0.80 -9.24 -17.09
N ASN A 156 -1.18 -8.76 -18.29
CA ASN A 156 -1.11 -9.58 -19.50
C ASN A 156 0.35 -10.09 -19.66
N PRO A 157 0.57 -11.38 -19.94
CA PRO A 157 1.90 -11.95 -20.19
C PRO A 157 2.76 -11.15 -21.18
N LEU A 158 2.17 -10.58 -22.24
CA LEU A 158 2.91 -9.73 -23.19
C LEU A 158 3.42 -8.44 -22.54
N THR A 159 2.57 -7.79 -21.73
CA THR A 159 2.97 -6.62 -20.94
C THR A 159 4.01 -6.98 -19.89
N ALA A 160 3.88 -8.15 -19.23
CA ALA A 160 4.87 -8.62 -18.27
C ALA A 160 6.24 -8.84 -18.92
N PHE A 161 6.26 -9.46 -20.11
CA PHE A 161 7.48 -9.70 -20.86
C PHE A 161 8.20 -8.39 -21.23
N MET A 162 7.46 -7.40 -21.76
CA MET A 162 8.03 -6.08 -22.07
C MET A 162 8.48 -5.34 -20.80
N ALA A 163 7.66 -5.36 -19.75
CA ALA A 163 7.98 -4.69 -18.49
C ALA A 163 9.25 -5.26 -17.84
N ARG A 164 9.44 -6.58 -17.84
CA ARG A 164 10.68 -7.22 -17.33
C ARG A 164 11.93 -6.74 -18.06
N ARG A 165 11.83 -6.39 -19.36
CA ARG A 165 12.96 -5.93 -20.15
C ARG A 165 13.30 -4.45 -19.93
N LEU A 166 12.33 -3.67 -19.46
CA LEU A 166 12.42 -2.21 -19.29
C LEU A 166 12.65 -1.79 -17.82
N ILE A 167 12.05 -2.50 -16.87
CA ILE A 167 12.10 -2.16 -15.44
C ILE A 167 13.44 -2.65 -14.86
N ARG A 168 14.27 -1.69 -14.42
CA ARG A 168 15.59 -1.94 -13.80
C ARG A 168 15.58 -1.91 -12.28
N VAL A 169 14.42 -1.75 -11.64
CA VAL A 169 14.34 -1.72 -10.17
C VAL A 169 14.22 -3.14 -9.59
N PRO A 170 14.93 -3.44 -8.48
CA PRO A 170 14.99 -4.78 -7.91
C PRO A 170 13.71 -5.21 -7.20
N TYR A 171 12.85 -4.26 -6.85
CA TYR A 171 11.62 -4.47 -6.11
C TYR A 171 10.47 -3.73 -6.76
N VAL A 172 9.26 -4.29 -6.69
CA VAL A 172 8.04 -3.64 -7.17
C VAL A 172 7.28 -3.02 -5.99
N ALA A 173 7.32 -3.62 -4.80
CA ALA A 173 6.64 -3.10 -3.62
C ALA A 173 7.32 -1.82 -3.11
N MET A 174 6.53 -0.78 -2.83
CA MET A 174 7.07 0.49 -2.32
C MET A 174 7.86 0.31 -1.02
N VAL A 175 7.35 -0.52 -0.11
CA VAL A 175 8.01 -0.84 1.15
C VAL A 175 9.36 -1.55 0.97
N ASN A 176 9.50 -2.43 -0.04
CA ASN A 176 10.76 -3.10 -0.35
C ASN A 176 11.76 -2.16 -1.03
N LEU A 177 11.27 -1.31 -1.94
CA LEU A 177 12.06 -0.26 -2.60
C LEU A 177 12.68 0.69 -1.57
N LEU A 178 11.86 1.19 -0.63
CA LEU A 178 12.31 2.07 0.44
C LEU A 178 13.25 1.37 1.43
N ALA A 179 13.02 0.09 1.72
CA ALA A 179 13.89 -0.70 2.59
C ALA A 179 15.22 -1.10 1.93
N GLY A 180 15.32 -1.00 0.59
CA GLY A 180 16.47 -1.52 -0.17
C GLY A 180 16.64 -3.05 -0.10
N ARG A 181 15.64 -3.77 0.41
CA ARG A 181 15.64 -5.22 0.57
C ARG A 181 14.21 -5.77 0.54
N ALA A 182 14.06 -7.07 0.27
CA ALA A 182 12.76 -7.74 0.36
C ALA A 182 12.33 -7.90 1.83
N ILE A 183 11.50 -6.98 2.32
CA ILE A 183 10.86 -7.06 3.64
C ILE A 183 9.51 -7.78 3.58
N VAL A 184 8.79 -7.66 2.46
CA VAL A 184 7.54 -8.40 2.19
C VAL A 184 7.70 -9.28 0.95
N PRO A 185 7.06 -10.46 0.89
CA PRO A 185 7.08 -11.30 -0.31
C PRO A 185 6.44 -10.59 -1.51
N GLU A 186 7.06 -10.70 -2.68
CA GLU A 186 6.50 -10.22 -3.95
C GLU A 186 6.10 -11.42 -4.82
N LEU A 187 4.81 -11.75 -4.83
CA LEU A 187 4.22 -12.88 -5.52
C LEU A 187 3.68 -12.42 -6.88
N LEU A 188 4.60 -12.15 -7.80
CA LEU A 188 4.31 -11.53 -9.09
C LEU A 188 4.09 -12.57 -10.19
N GLN A 189 3.23 -12.25 -11.16
CA GLN A 189 3.01 -13.03 -12.39
C GLN A 189 2.76 -14.53 -12.14
N GLU A 190 3.71 -15.41 -12.47
CA GLU A 190 3.60 -16.87 -12.35
C GLU A 190 3.52 -17.32 -10.88
N GLN A 191 4.08 -16.53 -9.96
CA GLN A 191 3.95 -16.76 -8.52
C GLN A 191 2.60 -16.29 -7.97
N CYS A 192 1.85 -15.46 -8.72
CA CYS A 192 0.49 -15.05 -8.37
C CYS A 192 -0.53 -16.16 -8.70
N ARG A 193 -0.35 -17.32 -8.07
CA ARG A 193 -1.19 -18.51 -8.22
C ARG A 193 -1.81 -18.94 -6.88
N PRO A 194 -3.03 -19.51 -6.89
CA PRO A 194 -3.83 -19.69 -5.66
C PRO A 194 -3.10 -20.41 -4.51
N SER A 195 -2.34 -21.47 -4.81
CA SER A 195 -1.62 -22.25 -3.80
C SER A 195 -0.49 -21.47 -3.12
N VAL A 196 0.23 -20.65 -3.89
CA VAL A 196 1.33 -19.81 -3.38
C VAL A 196 0.76 -18.69 -2.52
N LEU A 197 -0.32 -18.05 -2.97
CA LEU A 197 -1.00 -17.03 -2.18
C LEU A 197 -1.53 -17.61 -0.86
N ALA A 198 -2.13 -18.81 -0.89
CA ALA A 198 -2.65 -19.46 0.31
C ALA A 198 -1.53 -19.85 1.29
N SER A 199 -0.36 -20.26 0.79
CA SER A 199 0.81 -20.54 1.62
C SER A 199 1.38 -19.27 2.26
N ALA A 200 1.45 -18.16 1.50
CA ALA A 200 1.91 -16.89 2.03
C ALA A 200 0.95 -16.32 3.09
N VAL A 201 -0.36 -16.38 2.85
CA VAL A 201 -1.37 -15.95 3.84
C VAL A 201 -1.26 -16.78 5.12
N ARG A 202 -1.14 -18.10 5.03
CA ARG A 202 -0.91 -18.96 6.19
C ARG A 202 0.33 -18.55 6.96
N ALA A 203 1.46 -18.36 6.28
CA ALA A 203 2.68 -17.93 6.92
C ALA A 203 2.54 -16.57 7.64
N LEU A 204 1.78 -15.62 7.08
CA LEU A 204 1.52 -14.32 7.72
C LEU A 204 0.71 -14.46 9.02
N PHE A 205 -0.28 -15.36 9.05
CA PHE A 205 -1.11 -15.59 10.24
C PHE A 205 -0.42 -16.48 11.30
N GLU A 206 0.34 -17.49 10.87
CA GLU A 206 0.81 -18.59 11.73
C GLU A 206 2.28 -18.48 12.13
N ASN A 207 3.06 -17.59 11.50
CA ASN A 207 4.46 -17.36 11.83
C ASN A 207 4.68 -15.97 12.44
N PRO A 208 4.59 -15.84 13.79
CA PRO A 208 4.81 -14.56 14.47
C PRO A 208 6.17 -13.93 14.19
N LYS A 209 7.23 -14.74 13.98
CA LYS A 209 8.56 -14.22 13.66
C LYS A 209 8.58 -13.50 12.31
N LEU A 210 7.91 -14.07 11.30
CA LEU A 210 7.76 -13.44 9.99
C LEU A 210 6.92 -12.17 10.10
N ALA A 211 5.75 -12.24 10.73
CA ALA A 211 4.86 -11.10 10.89
C ALA A 211 5.51 -9.94 11.66
N ASN A 212 6.15 -10.21 12.80
CA ASN A 212 6.82 -9.19 13.60
C ASN A 212 8.04 -8.62 12.88
N GLY A 213 8.80 -9.44 12.16
CA GLY A 213 9.91 -8.98 11.33
C GLY A 213 9.48 -7.98 10.25
N GLN A 214 8.29 -8.16 9.65
CA GLN A 214 7.72 -7.16 8.75
C GLN A 214 7.35 -5.88 9.49
N LYS A 215 6.62 -5.98 10.61
CA LYS A 215 6.19 -4.81 11.41
C LYS A 215 7.37 -3.96 11.87
N ASP A 216 8.47 -4.58 12.29
CA ASP A 216 9.67 -3.85 12.69
C ASP A 216 10.35 -3.17 11.50
N ALA A 217 10.40 -3.84 10.35
CA ALA A 217 10.92 -3.21 9.13
C ALA A 217 10.05 -2.04 8.65
N PHE A 218 8.73 -2.12 8.83
CA PHE A 218 7.80 -1.02 8.49
C PHE A 218 8.12 0.24 9.28
N LYS A 219 8.46 0.14 10.58
CA LYS A 219 8.85 1.30 11.39
C LYS A 219 10.03 2.06 10.76
N THR A 220 11.05 1.34 10.31
CA THR A 220 12.21 1.94 9.62
C THR A 220 11.81 2.61 8.31
N VAL A 221 10.97 1.95 7.51
CA VAL A 221 10.49 2.51 6.24
C VAL A 221 9.69 3.79 6.47
N LEU A 222 8.74 3.77 7.42
CA LEU A 222 7.87 4.91 7.72
C LEU A 222 8.64 6.09 8.31
N HIS A 223 9.65 5.84 9.13
CA HIS A 223 10.55 6.89 9.63
C HIS A 223 11.26 7.60 8.47
N GLY A 224 11.69 6.86 7.44
CA GLY A 224 12.30 7.43 6.23
C GLY A 224 11.34 8.25 5.34
N LEU A 225 10.04 8.28 5.66
CA LEU A 225 9.02 9.04 4.93
C LEU A 225 8.65 10.36 5.61
N GLN A 226 9.23 10.68 6.77
CA GLN A 226 9.01 11.95 7.45
C GLN A 226 9.59 13.10 6.61
N GLY A 227 9.01 14.30 6.75
CA GLY A 227 9.57 15.49 6.16
C GLY A 227 10.94 15.83 6.75
N PRO A 228 11.74 16.67 6.07
CA PRO A 228 13.03 17.12 6.58
C PRO A 228 12.97 17.61 8.03
N GLY A 229 13.88 17.13 8.88
CA GLY A 229 13.89 17.46 10.31
C GLY A 229 12.75 16.84 11.12
N GLY A 230 12.07 15.81 10.60
CA GLY A 230 10.95 15.15 11.28
C GLY A 230 9.61 15.87 11.15
N LYS A 231 9.52 16.89 10.28
CA LYS A 231 8.31 17.67 10.05
C LYS A 231 7.20 16.82 9.43
N LEU A 232 5.95 17.26 9.64
CA LEU A 232 4.83 16.71 8.89
C LEU A 232 5.00 17.01 7.40
N PRO A 233 4.64 16.06 6.51
CA PRO A 233 4.79 16.27 5.08
C PRO A 233 4.10 17.52 4.53
N ALA A 234 2.90 17.82 5.02
CA ALA A 234 2.17 19.03 4.65
C ALA A 234 2.93 20.32 5.04
N ASP A 235 3.51 20.37 6.24
CA ASP A 235 4.24 21.54 6.72
C ASP A 235 5.54 21.73 5.94
N ALA A 236 6.28 20.66 5.70
CA ALA A 236 7.49 20.69 4.89
C ALA A 236 7.22 21.13 3.44
N ALA A 237 6.08 20.72 2.86
CA ALA A 237 5.64 21.16 1.55
C ALA A 237 5.26 22.65 1.54
N ALA A 238 4.51 23.11 2.54
CA ALA A 238 4.13 24.52 2.66
C ALA A 238 5.36 25.43 2.81
N GLU A 239 6.32 25.05 3.67
CA GLU A 239 7.58 25.78 3.82
C GLU A 239 8.40 25.83 2.54
N ALA A 240 8.45 24.73 1.77
CA ALA A 240 9.11 24.71 0.47
C ALA A 240 8.49 25.73 -0.50
N VAL A 241 7.16 25.77 -0.58
CA VAL A 241 6.44 26.74 -1.42
C VAL A 241 6.68 28.17 -0.95
N LEU A 242 6.63 28.44 0.35
CA LEU A 242 6.89 29.78 0.90
C LEU A 242 8.30 30.26 0.58
N GLN A 243 9.31 29.40 0.75
CA GLN A 243 10.70 29.74 0.41
C GLN A 243 10.86 30.12 -1.07
N LEU A 244 10.22 29.37 -1.98
CA LEU A 244 10.27 29.67 -3.42
C LEU A 244 9.64 31.02 -3.76
N LEU A 245 8.56 31.41 -3.05
CA LEU A 245 7.92 32.70 -3.22
C LEU A 245 8.81 33.83 -2.72
N GLU A 246 9.45 33.67 -1.56
CA GLU A 246 10.40 34.65 -1.00
C GLU A 246 11.60 34.86 -1.94
N ASP A 247 12.20 33.78 -2.43
CA ASP A 247 13.32 33.83 -3.37
C ASP A 247 12.93 34.53 -4.69
N ALA A 248 11.70 34.32 -5.15
CA ALA A 248 11.17 34.99 -6.35
C ALA A 248 10.97 36.51 -6.12
N VAL A 249 10.51 36.91 -4.94
CA VAL A 249 10.34 38.32 -4.56
C VAL A 249 11.72 39.01 -4.43
N GLN A 250 12.70 38.37 -3.81
CA GLN A 250 14.06 38.90 -3.68
C GLN A 250 14.76 39.06 -5.04
N LYS A 251 14.59 38.10 -5.97
CA LYS A 251 15.15 38.22 -7.33
C LYS A 251 14.54 39.38 -8.12
N LYS A 252 13.23 39.65 -7.98
CA LYS A 252 12.60 40.80 -8.64
C LYS A 252 13.10 42.14 -8.09
N SER A 253 13.17 42.27 -6.76
CA SER A 253 13.61 43.50 -6.10
C SER A 253 15.10 43.80 -6.24
N GLY A 254 15.94 42.77 -6.43
CA GLY A 254 17.36 42.94 -6.80
C GLY A 254 17.59 43.35 -8.26
N SER A 255 16.66 43.02 -9.16
CA SER A 255 16.78 43.33 -10.60
C SER A 255 16.28 44.73 -10.99
N GLU A 256 15.54 45.42 -10.11
CA GLU A 256 15.12 46.84 -10.29
C GLU A 256 16.16 47.86 -9.80
N LYS A 257 17.27 47.40 -9.20
CA LYS A 257 18.36 48.26 -8.69
C LYS A 257 19.59 48.33 -9.60
N ILE A 258 19.49 47.92 -10.87
CA ILE A 258 20.57 47.99 -11.87
C ILE A 258 20.12 48.88 -13.03
#